data_AF-A0A845R083-F1
#
_entry.id   AF-A0A845R083-F1
#
_cell.length_a   1.000
_cell.length_b   1.000
_cell.length_c   1.000
_cell.angle_alpha   90.00
_cell.angle_beta   90.00
_cell.angle_gamma   90.00
#
_symmetry.space_group_name_H-M   'P 1'
#
loop_
_entity.id
_entity.type
_entity.pdbx_description
1 polymer ?
#
loop_
_entity_poly.entity_id
_entity_poly.type
_entity_poly.pdbx_seq_one_letter_code
_entity_poly.pdbx_strand_id
1 'polypeptide(L)'
;MEPKYGIQKGIILYLADWFTPEKVDTVEEVLSRFLSMTGETFTKKRSGRLDAYPGRSCPSGFRNIRGSWQKIFHREFDGQFASTPSQDGSGVLSLSNCDGEHLQTVHCFLALYNFKRWVKASSKIYLQFSRSVPWREVWDFLFYVNQMLDVQYASAGYELAVNPFHFSPPAIRTLRDLPLVNSYDTEWYFRRSDRTIQCPNLIQVLSEELTAPLSSLPKNSSITLLPMDGGKQAVHILDGKALEEPDEEELLARLRALNIWFQPILAQLDKPMYFKPDAWKIRCGRFS
;
A
#
# COMPACT_ATOMS: atom_id res chain seq x y z
N MET A 1 -11.64 9.58 24.82
CA MET A 1 -10.24 9.57 24.34
C MET A 1 -10.27 8.81 23.03
N GLU A 2 -10.18 9.51 21.90
CA GLU A 2 -10.29 8.87 20.58
C GLU A 2 -9.13 7.92 20.30
N PRO A 3 -9.34 6.89 19.45
CA PRO A 3 -8.38 5.82 19.29
C PRO A 3 -7.14 6.28 18.51
N LYS A 4 -5.95 6.10 19.11
CA LYS A 4 -4.62 6.43 18.55
C LYS A 4 -4.23 5.58 17.33
N TYR A 5 -5.01 4.55 17.03
CA TYR A 5 -4.88 3.63 15.91
C TYR A 5 -6.26 3.10 15.54
N GLY A 6 -6.46 2.64 14.31
CA GLY A 6 -7.73 2.13 13.84
C GLY A 6 -7.57 1.25 12.60
N ILE A 7 -8.68 0.71 12.11
CA ILE A 7 -8.69 -0.05 10.86
C ILE A 7 -9.15 0.89 9.74
N GLN A 8 -8.42 0.88 8.64
CA GLN A 8 -8.70 1.64 7.41
C GLN A 8 -8.59 0.72 6.20
N LYS A 9 -8.77 1.28 5.01
CA LYS A 9 -8.40 0.61 3.76
C LYS A 9 -7.02 1.11 3.34
N GLY A 10 -6.23 0.21 2.76
CA GLY A 10 -4.92 0.50 2.24
C GLY A 10 -4.77 -0.04 0.82
N ILE A 11 -3.99 0.67 0.01
CA ILE A 11 -3.48 0.22 -1.29
C ILE A 11 -1.96 0.38 -1.27
N ILE A 12 -1.24 -0.63 -1.73
CA ILE A 12 0.17 -0.51 -2.11
C ILE A 12 0.31 -0.82 -3.60
N LEU A 13 1.03 0.04 -4.31
CA LEU A 13 1.41 -0.10 -5.70
C LEU A 13 2.92 -0.24 -5.78
N TYR A 14 3.40 -1.23 -6.55
CA TYR A 14 4.80 -1.37 -6.95
C TYR A 14 4.89 -1.21 -8.46
N LEU A 15 5.73 -0.28 -8.90
CA LEU A 15 5.77 0.24 -10.27
C LEU A 15 7.10 -0.09 -10.95
N ALA A 16 7.01 -0.65 -12.15
CA ALA A 16 8.17 -0.88 -13.03
C ALA A 16 8.58 0.36 -13.82
N ASP A 17 7.78 1.44 -13.79
CA ASP A 17 8.00 2.65 -14.55
C ASP A 17 9.41 3.22 -14.38
N TRP A 18 9.94 3.71 -15.50
CA TRP A 18 11.04 4.66 -15.50
C TRP A 18 10.45 6.07 -15.44
N PHE A 19 10.76 6.81 -14.38
CA PHE A 19 10.20 8.13 -14.14
C PHE A 19 10.85 9.19 -15.01
N THR A 20 10.04 9.77 -15.88
CA THR A 20 10.26 11.01 -16.63
C THR A 20 9.34 12.10 -16.08
N PRO A 21 9.52 13.38 -16.45
CA PRO A 21 8.58 14.44 -16.08
C PRO A 21 7.12 14.10 -16.41
N GLU A 22 6.85 13.53 -17.58
CA GLU A 22 5.50 13.15 -18.00
C GLU A 22 4.90 12.06 -17.11
N LYS A 23 5.74 11.14 -16.61
CA LYS A 23 5.31 10.11 -15.65
C LYS A 23 5.11 10.66 -14.25
N VAL A 24 5.81 11.72 -13.88
CA VAL A 24 5.55 12.45 -12.63
C VAL A 24 4.18 13.12 -12.68
N ASP A 25 3.85 13.78 -13.78
CA ASP A 25 2.52 14.38 -14.00
C ASP A 25 1.41 13.31 -13.97
N THR A 26 1.69 12.13 -14.52
CA THR A 26 0.76 10.98 -14.44
C THR A 26 0.51 10.55 -12.99
N VAL A 27 1.54 10.52 -12.15
CA VAL A 27 1.37 10.21 -10.72
C VAL A 27 0.56 11.30 -10.01
N GLU A 28 0.75 12.57 -10.35
CA GLU A 28 -0.07 13.66 -9.83
C GLU A 28 -1.56 13.47 -10.17
N GLU A 29 -1.88 13.07 -11.41
CA GLU A 29 -3.26 12.75 -11.81
C GLU A 29 -3.81 11.58 -10.98
N VAL A 30 -3.02 10.52 -10.79
CA VAL A 30 -3.39 9.37 -9.93
C VAL A 30 -3.71 9.84 -8.51
N LEU A 31 -2.90 10.73 -7.92
CA LEU A 31 -3.17 11.28 -6.59
C LEU A 31 -4.43 12.16 -6.57
N SER A 32 -4.68 12.93 -7.62
CA SER A 32 -5.89 13.75 -7.74
C SER A 32 -7.15 12.90 -7.82
N ARG A 33 -7.10 11.77 -8.55
CA ARG A 33 -8.22 10.80 -8.59
C ARG A 33 -8.40 10.08 -7.27
N PHE A 34 -7.31 9.73 -6.59
CA PHE A 34 -7.36 9.17 -5.24
C PHE A 34 -8.05 10.13 -4.24
N LEU A 35 -7.72 11.42 -4.27
CA LEU A 35 -8.40 12.42 -3.46
C LEU A 35 -9.88 12.59 -3.84
N SER A 36 -10.19 12.52 -5.13
CA SER A 36 -11.59 12.59 -5.61
C SER A 36 -12.41 11.39 -5.14
N MET A 37 -11.85 10.19 -5.17
CA MET A 37 -12.47 8.95 -4.65
C MET A 37 -12.73 9.04 -3.15
N THR A 38 -11.85 9.69 -2.40
CA THR A 38 -11.96 9.78 -0.94
C THR A 38 -12.79 10.98 -0.46
N GLY A 39 -12.94 12.02 -1.31
CA GLY A 39 -13.56 13.30 -0.93
C GLY A 39 -12.68 14.16 -0.01
N GLU A 40 -11.39 13.84 0.08
CA GLU A 40 -10.48 14.38 1.10
C GLU A 40 -9.39 15.27 0.48
N THR A 41 -8.60 15.92 1.33
CA THR A 41 -7.48 16.77 0.89
C THR A 41 -6.26 16.62 1.78
N PHE A 42 -5.06 16.76 1.19
CA PHE A 42 -3.82 16.76 1.97
C PHE A 42 -3.59 18.11 2.64
N THR A 43 -3.33 18.10 3.94
CA THR A 43 -3.04 19.31 4.73
C THR A 43 -1.64 19.30 5.35
N LYS A 44 -1.00 18.13 5.39
CA LYS A 44 0.33 17.90 5.95
C LYS A 44 1.24 17.20 4.93
N LYS A 45 2.53 17.49 5.06
CA LYS A 45 3.61 16.87 4.28
C LYS A 45 4.76 16.42 5.16
N ARG A 46 5.48 15.40 4.71
CA ARG A 46 6.79 15.00 5.23
C ARG A 46 7.67 14.63 4.04
N SER A 47 8.81 15.31 3.88
CA SER A 47 9.80 14.92 2.86
C SER A 47 10.70 13.83 3.45
N GLY A 48 11.22 12.95 2.60
CA GLY A 48 12.31 12.05 3.00
C GLY A 48 13.64 12.76 3.18
N ARG A 49 13.74 14.04 2.78
CA ARG A 49 14.94 14.84 2.98
C ARG A 49 15.29 15.00 4.45
N LEU A 50 16.60 14.97 4.74
CA LEU A 50 17.15 15.03 6.10
C LEU A 50 16.67 16.25 6.92
N ASP A 51 16.21 17.31 6.27
CA ASP A 51 15.70 18.54 6.89
C ASP A 51 14.29 18.41 7.52
N ALA A 52 13.60 17.28 7.29
CA ALA A 52 12.25 16.99 7.76
C ALA A 52 12.16 15.80 8.74
N TYR A 53 13.29 15.34 9.29
CA TYR A 53 13.29 14.22 10.25
C TYR A 53 12.50 14.53 11.53
N PRO A 54 11.85 13.52 12.13
CA PRO A 54 11.23 13.65 13.44
C PRO A 54 12.21 14.21 14.46
N GLY A 55 11.76 15.22 15.21
CA GLY A 55 12.58 15.89 16.22
C GLY A 55 11.74 16.33 17.41
N ARG A 56 12.38 16.88 18.45
CA ARG A 56 11.69 17.32 19.68
C ARG A 56 10.52 18.28 19.40
N SER A 57 10.61 19.13 18.38
CA SER A 57 9.57 20.09 17.99
C SER A 57 8.56 19.56 16.96
N CYS A 58 8.84 18.41 16.33
CA CYS A 58 7.95 17.76 15.37
C CYS A 58 8.10 16.23 15.48
N PRO A 59 7.47 15.60 16.49
CA PRO A 59 7.66 14.18 16.78
C PRO A 59 7.22 13.25 15.65
N SER A 60 6.30 13.70 14.77
CA SER A 60 5.80 12.94 13.62
C SER A 60 6.61 13.17 12.33
N GLY A 61 7.39 14.26 12.26
CA GLY A 61 8.02 14.75 11.03
C GLY A 61 7.06 15.43 10.04
N PHE A 62 5.73 15.42 10.29
CA PHE A 62 4.75 16.08 9.43
C PHE A 62 4.66 17.58 9.69
N ARG A 63 4.65 18.37 8.62
CA ARG A 63 4.50 19.84 8.64
C ARG A 63 3.30 20.27 7.83
N ASN A 64 2.70 21.42 8.15
CA ASN A 64 1.62 21.99 7.35
C ASN A 64 2.08 22.25 5.91
N ILE A 65 1.21 21.95 4.95
CA ILE A 65 1.36 22.40 3.58
C ILE A 65 1.08 23.90 3.55
N ARG A 66 1.97 24.66 2.91
CA ARG A 66 1.78 26.09 2.64
C ARG A 66 1.59 26.26 1.13
N GLY A 67 0.36 26.51 0.70
CA GLY A 67 -0.04 26.48 -0.72
C GLY A 67 -0.74 25.17 -1.07
N SER A 68 -0.59 24.70 -2.31
CA SER A 68 -1.19 23.45 -2.79
C SER A 68 -0.28 22.25 -2.55
N TRP A 69 -0.85 21.05 -2.43
CA TRP A 69 -0.06 19.81 -2.32
C TRP A 69 0.67 19.49 -3.63
N GLN A 70 0.12 19.89 -4.78
CA GLN A 70 0.75 19.78 -6.10
C GLN A 70 2.09 20.51 -6.13
N LYS A 71 2.15 21.75 -5.61
CA LYS A 71 3.40 22.50 -5.50
C LYS A 71 4.45 21.77 -4.65
N ILE A 72 4.02 21.05 -3.62
CA ILE A 72 4.91 20.23 -2.79
C ILE A 72 5.39 19.00 -3.54
N PHE A 73 4.49 18.33 -4.26
CA PHE A 73 4.77 17.16 -5.07
C PHE A 73 5.81 17.48 -6.15
N HIS A 74 5.56 18.49 -6.97
CA HIS A 74 6.47 18.98 -8.01
C HIS A 74 7.83 19.42 -7.47
N ARG A 75 7.86 20.08 -6.31
CA ARG A 75 9.13 20.43 -5.66
C ARG A 75 9.98 19.20 -5.31
N GLU A 76 9.35 18.07 -5.00
CA GLU A 76 10.06 16.83 -4.70
C GLU A 76 10.43 16.04 -5.97
N PHE A 77 9.61 16.10 -7.02
CA PHE A 77 9.68 15.14 -8.14
C PHE A 77 9.92 15.72 -9.54
N ASP A 78 9.91 17.05 -9.77
CA ASP A 78 10.18 17.65 -11.09
C ASP A 78 11.65 17.56 -11.52
N GLY A 79 12.51 17.00 -10.66
CA GLY A 79 13.90 16.76 -10.98
C GLY A 79 14.11 15.52 -11.85
N GLN A 80 15.27 15.44 -12.49
CA GLN A 80 15.70 14.18 -13.11
C GLN A 80 16.05 13.17 -12.03
N PHE A 81 15.37 12.02 -12.04
CA PHE A 81 15.68 10.94 -11.12
C PHE A 81 17.04 10.31 -11.48
N ALA A 82 17.95 10.34 -10.51
CA ALA A 82 19.27 9.74 -10.67
C ALA A 82 19.18 8.22 -10.85
N SER A 83 20.14 7.67 -11.60
CA SER A 83 20.32 6.22 -11.79
C SER A 83 21.05 5.55 -10.61
N THR A 84 21.39 6.33 -9.57
CA THR A 84 21.98 5.89 -8.32
C THR A 84 21.15 6.38 -7.12
N PRO A 85 21.18 5.68 -5.98
CA PRO A 85 20.47 6.12 -4.78
C PRO A 85 20.96 7.49 -4.31
N SER A 86 20.02 8.38 -3.97
CA SER A 86 20.35 9.63 -3.32
C SER A 86 20.68 9.39 -1.84
N GLN A 87 21.70 10.07 -1.32
CA GLN A 87 22.05 10.01 0.10
C GLN A 87 21.26 11.02 0.94
N ASP A 88 20.56 11.95 0.30
CA ASP A 88 19.83 13.02 0.96
C ASP A 88 18.36 12.68 1.24
N GLY A 89 17.85 11.55 0.74
CA GLY A 89 16.46 11.12 0.89
C GLY A 89 15.50 11.73 -0.13
N SER A 90 16.01 12.35 -1.20
CA SER A 90 15.19 12.82 -2.33
C SER A 90 14.45 11.67 -3.02
N GLY A 91 13.29 11.98 -3.61
CA GLY A 91 12.41 10.98 -4.24
C GLY A 91 11.45 10.30 -3.26
N VAL A 92 11.33 10.83 -2.04
CA VAL A 92 10.36 10.36 -1.03
C VAL A 92 9.50 11.49 -0.52
N LEU A 93 8.18 11.26 -0.51
CA LEU A 93 7.21 12.21 0.00
C LEU A 93 6.08 11.47 0.71
N SER A 94 5.69 11.95 1.89
CA SER A 94 4.42 11.58 2.52
C SER A 94 3.49 12.79 2.56
N LEU A 95 2.23 12.56 2.21
CA LEU A 95 1.14 13.54 2.26
C LEU A 95 0.01 12.95 3.10
N SER A 96 -0.61 13.74 3.95
CA SER A 96 -1.71 13.27 4.80
C SER A 96 -2.55 14.45 5.26
N ASN A 97 -3.72 14.17 5.85
CA ASN A 97 -4.48 15.14 6.62
C ASN A 97 -4.39 14.89 8.13
N CYS A 98 -3.38 14.14 8.58
CA CYS A 98 -3.17 13.82 9.99
C CYS A 98 -3.14 15.06 10.90
N ASP A 99 -3.65 14.90 12.11
CA ASP A 99 -3.50 15.87 13.19
C ASP A 99 -3.14 15.15 14.50
N GLY A 100 -2.98 15.93 15.59
CA GLY A 100 -2.61 15.39 16.89
C GLY A 100 -3.75 14.76 17.69
N GLU A 101 -4.99 14.83 17.19
CA GLU A 101 -6.21 14.49 17.93
C GLU A 101 -6.94 13.29 17.33
N HIS A 102 -7.04 13.22 16.00
CA HIS A 102 -7.82 12.25 15.23
C HIS A 102 -6.91 11.38 14.35
N LEU A 103 -7.41 10.21 13.98
CA LEU A 103 -6.75 9.36 12.99
C LEU A 103 -6.90 10.00 11.60
N GLN A 104 -5.82 10.02 10.81
CA GLN A 104 -5.85 10.56 9.45
C GLN A 104 -6.89 9.84 8.59
N THR A 105 -7.71 10.55 7.83
CA THR A 105 -8.66 9.92 6.90
C THR A 105 -8.06 9.69 5.52
N VAL A 106 -6.94 10.37 5.19
CA VAL A 106 -6.08 10.06 4.04
C VAL A 106 -4.59 10.13 4.38
N HIS A 107 -3.84 9.19 3.81
CA HIS A 107 -2.39 9.17 3.80
C HIS A 107 -1.89 8.69 2.44
N CYS A 108 -0.84 9.31 1.93
CA CYS A 108 -0.07 8.82 0.82
C CYS A 108 1.42 8.81 1.19
N PHE A 109 2.12 7.72 0.88
CA PHE A 109 3.58 7.64 0.91
C PHE A 109 4.07 7.29 -0.49
N LEU A 110 4.99 8.08 -1.01
CA LEU A 110 5.57 7.99 -2.34
C LEU A 110 7.07 7.75 -2.17
N ALA A 111 7.58 6.77 -2.89
CA ALA A 111 9.01 6.54 -3.06
C ALA A 111 9.27 6.20 -4.53
N LEU A 112 9.66 7.21 -5.32
CA LEU A 112 9.79 7.14 -6.78
C LEU A 112 11.26 7.27 -7.18
N TYR A 113 11.77 6.34 -7.98
CA TYR A 113 13.20 6.27 -8.34
C TYR A 113 13.47 5.63 -9.70
N ASN A 114 14.65 5.92 -10.27
CA ASN A 114 15.17 5.32 -11.51
C ASN A 114 16.40 4.41 -11.31
N PHE A 115 16.66 3.91 -10.11
CA PHE A 115 17.79 3.01 -9.87
C PHE A 115 17.33 1.59 -9.55
N LYS A 116 17.71 0.62 -10.40
CA LYS A 116 17.37 -0.80 -10.23
C LYS A 116 18.49 -1.65 -9.60
N ARG A 117 19.67 -1.05 -9.38
CA ARG A 117 20.93 -1.81 -9.17
C ARG A 117 21.22 -2.21 -7.71
N TRP A 118 20.59 -1.55 -6.73
CA TRP A 118 20.87 -1.77 -5.30
C TRP A 118 19.62 -2.02 -4.44
N VAL A 119 18.44 -1.61 -4.92
CA VAL A 119 17.17 -1.85 -4.24
C VAL A 119 16.37 -2.78 -5.14
N LYS A 120 16.16 -4.02 -4.67
CA LYS A 120 15.29 -5.02 -5.31
C LYS A 120 13.79 -4.65 -5.22
N ALA A 121 13.48 -3.35 -5.12
CA ALA A 121 12.13 -2.86 -4.94
C ALA A 121 11.88 -1.73 -5.93
N SER A 122 10.95 -1.99 -6.83
CA SER A 122 10.23 -1.02 -7.63
C SER A 122 9.81 0.22 -6.87
N SER A 123 9.67 1.33 -7.60
CA SER A 123 9.03 2.54 -7.08
C SER A 123 7.69 2.17 -6.45
N LYS A 124 7.33 2.81 -5.35
CA LYS A 124 6.14 2.45 -4.59
C LYS A 124 5.28 3.63 -4.21
N ILE A 125 3.97 3.40 -4.28
CA ILE A 125 2.94 4.34 -3.83
C ILE A 125 2.07 3.57 -2.83
N TYR A 126 2.06 4.04 -1.58
CA TYR A 126 1.17 3.57 -0.55
C TYR A 126 0.07 4.61 -0.33
N LEU A 127 -1.17 4.14 -0.23
CA LEU A 127 -2.35 4.94 0.01
C LEU A 127 -3.13 4.33 1.17
N GLN A 128 -3.59 5.16 2.09
CA GLN A 128 -4.45 4.80 3.20
C GLN A 128 -5.65 5.73 3.21
N PHE A 129 -6.85 5.19 3.44
CA PHE A 129 -8.08 5.96 3.39
C PHE A 129 -9.21 5.35 4.22
N SER A 130 -10.27 6.14 4.43
CA SER A 130 -11.45 5.72 5.19
C SER A 130 -12.03 4.38 4.73
N ARG A 131 -12.53 3.59 5.69
CA ARG A 131 -13.25 2.32 5.42
C ARG A 131 -14.55 2.53 4.65
N SER A 132 -15.12 3.73 4.69
CA SER A 132 -16.41 4.05 4.06
C SER A 132 -16.35 4.04 2.53
N VAL A 133 -15.17 4.17 1.93
CA VAL A 133 -15.00 4.13 0.47
C VAL A 133 -15.39 2.72 -0.03
N PRO A 134 -16.37 2.57 -0.94
CA PRO A 134 -16.78 1.27 -1.46
C PRO A 134 -15.65 0.52 -2.18
N TRP A 135 -15.62 -0.82 -2.09
CA TRP A 135 -14.63 -1.63 -2.82
C TRP A 135 -14.72 -1.48 -4.33
N ARG A 136 -15.92 -1.17 -4.85
CA ARG A 136 -16.12 -0.83 -6.27
C ARG A 136 -15.27 0.36 -6.71
N GLU A 137 -15.22 1.42 -5.91
CA GLU A 137 -14.43 2.60 -6.24
C GLU A 137 -12.93 2.32 -6.17
N VAL A 138 -12.51 1.51 -5.19
CA VAL A 138 -11.11 1.03 -5.08
C VAL A 138 -10.72 0.21 -6.31
N TRP A 139 -11.62 -0.65 -6.79
CA TRP A 139 -11.41 -1.43 -8.00
C TRP A 139 -11.28 -0.56 -9.25
N ASP A 140 -12.20 0.38 -9.44
CA ASP A 140 -12.19 1.30 -10.59
C ASP A 140 -10.92 2.18 -10.58
N PHE A 141 -10.48 2.60 -9.40
CA PHE A 141 -9.21 3.29 -9.22
C PHE A 141 -8.01 2.42 -9.62
N LEU A 142 -7.92 1.17 -9.17
CA LEU A 142 -6.83 0.27 -9.53
C LEU A 142 -6.81 -0.03 -11.04
N PHE A 143 -7.98 -0.18 -11.66
CA PHE A 143 -8.09 -0.38 -13.10
C PHE A 143 -7.53 0.82 -13.86
N TYR A 144 -7.93 2.03 -13.47
CA TYR A 144 -7.39 3.26 -14.03
C TYR A 144 -5.87 3.37 -13.84
N VAL A 145 -5.35 3.13 -12.64
CA VAL A 145 -3.90 3.22 -12.36
C VAL A 145 -3.12 2.25 -13.24
N ASN A 146 -3.62 1.04 -13.44
CA ASN A 146 -2.98 0.04 -14.30
C ASN A 146 -2.90 0.43 -15.78
N GLN A 147 -3.79 1.33 -16.24
CA GLN A 147 -3.75 1.87 -17.60
C GLN A 147 -2.71 2.99 -17.75
N MET A 148 -2.42 3.70 -16.67
CA MET A 148 -1.57 4.89 -16.68
C MET A 148 -0.12 4.61 -16.28
N LEU A 149 0.09 3.65 -15.38
CA LEU A 149 1.37 3.26 -14.81
C LEU A 149 1.64 1.77 -15.03
N ASP A 150 2.91 1.40 -15.12
CA ASP A 150 3.32 0.01 -15.23
C ASP A 150 3.34 -0.67 -13.86
N VAL A 151 2.15 -1.07 -13.40
CA VAL A 151 1.94 -1.72 -12.09
C VAL A 151 2.44 -3.17 -12.11
N GLN A 152 3.58 -3.44 -11.49
CA GLN A 152 4.04 -4.82 -11.30
C GLN A 152 3.17 -5.60 -10.31
N TYR A 153 2.79 -4.93 -9.21
CA TYR A 153 1.96 -5.52 -8.18
C TYR A 153 1.13 -4.43 -7.50
N ALA A 154 -0.15 -4.69 -7.34
CA ALA A 154 -1.01 -3.93 -6.45
C ALA A 154 -1.64 -4.84 -5.40
N SER A 155 -1.83 -4.32 -4.19
CA SER A 155 -2.59 -5.00 -3.13
C SER A 155 -3.50 -3.99 -2.45
N ALA A 156 -4.77 -4.35 -2.27
CA ALA A 156 -5.74 -3.54 -1.56
C ALA A 156 -6.59 -4.36 -0.59
N GLY A 157 -6.83 -3.79 0.59
CA GLY A 157 -7.60 -4.43 1.66
C GLY A 157 -7.57 -3.65 2.97
N TYR A 158 -7.85 -4.32 4.08
CA TYR A 158 -7.83 -3.68 5.38
C TYR A 158 -6.41 -3.45 5.88
N GLU A 159 -6.22 -2.29 6.50
CA GLU A 159 -4.93 -1.75 6.93
C GLU A 159 -5.01 -1.21 8.35
N LEU A 160 -3.98 -1.45 9.15
CA LEU A 160 -3.84 -0.83 10.47
C LEU A 160 -3.32 0.61 10.32
N ALA A 161 -4.22 1.56 10.49
CA ALA A 161 -3.88 2.97 10.52
C ALA A 161 -3.37 3.38 11.90
N VAL A 162 -2.22 4.05 11.95
CA VAL A 162 -1.63 4.62 13.18
C VAL A 162 -1.51 6.12 13.02
N ASN A 163 -1.94 6.89 14.02
CA ASN A 163 -1.74 8.34 13.99
C ASN A 163 -0.22 8.63 14.09
N PRO A 164 0.36 9.36 13.12
CA PRO A 164 1.80 9.60 13.08
C PRO A 164 2.33 10.47 14.23
N PHE A 165 1.46 11.19 14.96
CA PHE A 165 1.82 11.93 16.18
C PHE A 165 1.84 11.04 17.43
N HIS A 166 1.30 9.82 17.36
CA HIS A 166 1.12 8.92 18.50
C HIS A 166 1.65 7.51 18.24
N PHE A 167 2.68 7.35 17.38
CA PHE A 167 3.20 6.03 17.03
C PHE A 167 3.44 5.17 18.28
N SER A 168 2.78 4.02 18.30
CA SER A 168 2.69 3.16 19.47
C SER A 168 2.98 1.73 19.04
N PRO A 169 4.16 1.17 19.37
CA PRO A 169 4.47 -0.24 19.15
C PRO A 169 3.37 -1.22 19.60
N PRO A 170 2.58 -0.95 20.68
CA PRO A 170 1.39 -1.71 21.00
C PRO A 170 0.38 -1.92 19.85
N ALA A 171 0.18 -0.95 18.95
CA ALA A 171 -0.78 -1.08 17.84
C ALA A 171 -0.37 -2.20 16.88
N ILE A 172 0.92 -2.28 16.53
CA ILE A 172 1.44 -3.37 15.68
C ILE A 172 1.22 -4.74 16.34
N ARG A 173 1.26 -4.83 17.68
CA ARG A 173 1.06 -6.10 18.38
C ARG A 173 -0.38 -6.62 18.30
N THR A 174 -1.38 -5.76 18.05
CA THR A 174 -2.78 -6.19 17.94
C THR A 174 -3.05 -6.94 16.63
N LEU A 175 -2.19 -6.78 15.61
CA LEU A 175 -2.30 -7.50 14.33
C LEU A 175 -2.29 -9.03 14.46
N ARG A 176 -1.75 -9.57 15.57
CA ARG A 176 -1.79 -11.02 15.83
C ARG A 176 -3.24 -11.54 15.97
N ASP A 177 -4.13 -10.67 16.44
CA ASP A 177 -5.53 -10.96 16.75
C ASP A 177 -6.48 -10.44 15.64
N LEU A 178 -5.93 -9.85 14.57
CA LEU A 178 -6.68 -9.25 13.46
C LEU A 178 -6.27 -9.92 12.13
N PRO A 179 -6.81 -11.11 11.82
CA PRO A 179 -6.36 -11.91 10.67
C PRO A 179 -6.58 -11.22 9.32
N LEU A 180 -7.64 -10.41 9.19
CA LEU A 180 -8.00 -9.69 7.97
C LEU A 180 -7.22 -8.39 7.74
N VAL A 181 -6.57 -7.86 8.77
CA VAL A 181 -5.91 -6.55 8.72
C VAL A 181 -4.44 -6.74 8.41
N ASN A 182 -3.94 -6.07 7.38
CA ASN A 182 -2.51 -5.95 7.08
C ASN A 182 -1.96 -4.64 7.67
N SER A 183 -0.64 -4.48 7.59
CA SER A 183 0.04 -3.25 7.97
C SER A 183 1.16 -2.94 7.00
N TYR A 184 1.22 -1.70 6.53
CA TYR A 184 2.33 -1.20 5.74
C TYR A 184 3.66 -1.46 6.45
N ASP A 185 3.73 -1.18 7.76
CA ASP A 185 4.94 -1.27 8.57
C ASP A 185 5.43 -2.70 8.85
N THR A 186 4.65 -3.73 8.46
CA THR A 186 4.99 -5.13 8.75
C THR A 186 4.90 -6.04 7.55
N GLU A 187 3.91 -5.86 6.69
CA GLU A 187 3.71 -6.66 5.49
C GLU A 187 4.25 -5.97 4.24
N TRP A 188 3.91 -4.71 3.95
CA TRP A 188 4.23 -4.13 2.62
C TRP A 188 5.57 -3.43 2.52
N TYR A 189 6.03 -2.76 3.58
CA TYR A 189 7.23 -1.93 3.51
C TYR A 189 8.48 -2.72 3.11
N PHE A 190 8.53 -4.00 3.47
CA PHE A 190 9.70 -4.88 3.35
C PHE A 190 9.71 -5.78 2.11
N ARG A 191 8.95 -5.48 1.05
CA ARG A 191 9.05 -6.24 -0.20
C ARG A 191 10.49 -6.25 -0.74
N ARG A 192 11.05 -7.46 -0.93
CA ARG A 192 12.46 -7.70 -1.30
C ARG A 192 12.68 -8.15 -2.74
N SER A 193 11.61 -8.45 -3.48
CA SER A 193 11.70 -9.05 -4.79
C SER A 193 10.45 -8.73 -5.60
N ASP A 194 10.64 -8.45 -6.89
CA ASP A 194 9.54 -8.22 -7.82
C ASP A 194 8.78 -9.50 -8.17
N ARG A 195 9.33 -10.67 -7.81
CA ARG A 195 8.73 -12.00 -8.06
C ARG A 195 7.92 -12.55 -6.90
N THR A 196 7.80 -11.80 -5.81
CA THR A 196 7.07 -12.26 -4.63
C THR A 196 6.12 -11.21 -4.10
N ILE A 197 5.10 -11.68 -3.38
CA ILE A 197 4.13 -10.88 -2.64
C ILE A 197 4.21 -11.24 -1.16
N GLN A 198 3.83 -10.32 -0.28
CA GLN A 198 4.07 -10.49 1.16
C GLN A 198 2.93 -11.22 1.86
N CYS A 199 1.70 -11.02 1.40
CA CYS A 199 0.52 -11.70 1.90
C CYS A 199 -0.64 -11.55 0.90
N PRO A 200 -1.64 -12.46 0.96
CA PRO A 200 -2.91 -12.27 0.27
C PRO A 200 -3.68 -11.08 0.86
N ASN A 201 -4.62 -10.59 0.07
CA ASN A 201 -5.47 -9.46 0.37
C ASN A 201 -6.79 -9.54 -0.42
N LEU A 202 -7.68 -8.54 -0.29
CA LEU A 202 -9.02 -8.57 -0.87
C LEU A 202 -9.03 -8.36 -2.39
N ILE A 203 -8.20 -7.42 -2.87
CA ILE A 203 -8.02 -7.12 -4.30
C ILE A 203 -6.52 -7.05 -4.60
N GLN A 204 -6.11 -7.62 -5.73
CA GLN A 204 -4.73 -7.59 -6.21
C GLN A 204 -4.66 -7.38 -7.72
N VAL A 205 -3.56 -6.79 -8.17
CA VAL A 205 -3.15 -6.78 -9.58
C VAL A 205 -1.78 -7.44 -9.65
N LEU A 206 -1.64 -8.45 -10.52
CA LEU A 206 -0.43 -9.24 -10.69
C LEU A 206 0.13 -9.04 -12.09
N SER A 207 1.44 -8.75 -12.19
CA SER A 207 2.16 -8.82 -13.47
C SER A 207 2.30 -10.25 -13.98
N GLU A 208 2.70 -10.38 -15.24
CA GLU A 208 2.94 -11.68 -15.87
C GLU A 208 3.97 -12.51 -15.09
N GLU A 209 5.01 -11.88 -14.54
CA GLU A 209 6.03 -12.56 -13.73
C GLU A 209 5.47 -13.15 -12.43
N LEU A 210 4.43 -12.53 -11.86
CA LEU A 210 3.75 -13.02 -10.67
C LEU A 210 2.69 -14.07 -11.00
N THR A 211 2.07 -14.01 -12.18
CA THR A 211 1.06 -14.98 -12.60
C THR A 211 1.66 -16.25 -13.18
N ALA A 212 2.80 -16.17 -13.88
CA ALA A 212 3.46 -17.30 -14.53
C ALA A 212 3.70 -18.54 -13.65
N PRO A 213 4.14 -18.41 -12.37
CA PRO A 213 4.33 -19.58 -11.50
C PRO A 213 3.05 -20.11 -10.85
N LEU A 214 1.90 -19.44 -11.01
CA LEU A 214 0.64 -19.85 -10.39
C LEU A 214 -0.02 -20.95 -11.22
N SER A 215 -0.59 -21.94 -10.53
CA SER A 215 -1.44 -22.94 -11.16
C SER A 215 -2.77 -22.33 -11.59
N SER A 216 -3.60 -23.12 -12.30
CA SER A 216 -5.01 -22.79 -12.44
C SER A 216 -5.69 -22.63 -11.08
N LEU A 217 -6.76 -21.81 -11.04
CA LEU A 217 -7.53 -21.61 -9.83
C LEU A 217 -8.12 -22.92 -9.31
N PRO A 218 -8.13 -23.14 -7.98
CA PRO A 218 -8.89 -24.22 -7.38
C PRO A 218 -10.38 -24.06 -7.71
N LYS A 219 -11.03 -25.17 -8.08
CA LYS A 219 -12.49 -25.19 -8.28
C LYS A 219 -13.19 -24.76 -6.98
N ASN A 220 -14.24 -23.95 -7.08
CA ASN A 220 -15.06 -23.48 -5.96
C ASN A 220 -14.29 -22.63 -4.92
N SER A 221 -13.23 -21.92 -5.33
CA SER A 221 -12.44 -21.07 -4.42
C SER A 221 -13.05 -19.70 -4.11
N SER A 222 -14.15 -19.32 -4.79
CA SER A 222 -14.71 -17.96 -4.77
C SER A 222 -13.68 -16.85 -5.04
N ILE A 223 -12.56 -17.21 -5.69
CA ILE A 223 -11.56 -16.29 -6.21
C ILE A 223 -11.94 -15.95 -7.64
N THR A 224 -12.02 -14.67 -7.94
CA THR A 224 -12.28 -14.17 -9.30
C THR A 224 -10.97 -13.70 -9.93
N LEU A 225 -10.75 -14.10 -11.19
CA LEU A 225 -9.67 -13.61 -12.03
C LEU A 225 -10.23 -12.86 -13.23
N LEU A 226 -9.71 -11.66 -13.46
CA LEU A 226 -10.08 -10.84 -14.60
C LEU A 226 -8.81 -10.39 -15.35
N PRO A 227 -8.76 -10.53 -16.68
CA PRO A 227 -7.64 -10.01 -17.46
C PRO A 227 -7.59 -8.48 -17.36
N MET A 228 -6.37 -7.94 -17.35
CA MET A 228 -6.10 -6.51 -17.43
C MET A 228 -5.15 -6.20 -18.59
N ASP A 229 -5.10 -4.92 -18.98
CA ASP A 229 -4.19 -4.44 -20.01
C ASP A 229 -2.72 -4.76 -19.67
N GLY A 230 -1.94 -5.07 -20.71
CA GLY A 230 -0.51 -5.39 -20.58
C GLY A 230 -0.20 -6.79 -20.05
N GLY A 231 -1.10 -7.77 -20.26
CA GLY A 231 -0.89 -9.17 -19.85
C GLY A 231 -1.06 -9.43 -18.36
N LYS A 232 -1.53 -8.43 -17.60
CA LYS A 232 -1.70 -8.48 -16.15
C LYS A 232 -3.02 -9.17 -15.77
N GLN A 233 -3.12 -9.64 -14.54
CA GLN A 233 -4.35 -10.23 -14.00
C GLN A 233 -4.78 -9.52 -12.72
N ALA A 234 -6.05 -9.14 -12.66
CA ALA A 234 -6.69 -8.74 -11.42
C ALA A 234 -7.26 -9.96 -10.70
N VAL A 235 -7.07 -9.99 -9.39
CA VAL A 235 -7.58 -11.03 -8.49
C VAL A 235 -8.44 -10.37 -7.42
N HIS A 236 -9.61 -10.93 -7.11
CA HIS A 236 -10.35 -10.54 -5.91
C HIS A 236 -11.17 -11.68 -5.33
N ILE A 237 -11.54 -11.51 -4.06
CA ILE A 237 -12.36 -12.46 -3.28
C ILE A 237 -13.69 -11.87 -2.80
N LEU A 238 -14.09 -10.74 -3.41
CA LEU A 238 -15.34 -10.04 -3.15
C LEU A 238 -16.50 -10.57 -4.01
N ASP A 239 -17.74 -10.29 -3.59
CA ASP A 239 -18.97 -10.84 -4.18
C ASP A 239 -19.55 -10.03 -5.33
N GLY A 240 -19.99 -10.77 -6.34
CA GLY A 240 -20.72 -10.26 -7.48
C GLY A 240 -19.97 -9.17 -8.27
N LYS A 241 -20.72 -8.46 -9.12
CA LYS A 241 -20.16 -7.34 -9.90
C LYS A 241 -20.05 -6.05 -9.07
N ALA A 242 -20.76 -6.00 -7.95
CA ALA A 242 -20.76 -4.87 -7.01
C ALA A 242 -19.55 -4.88 -6.08
N LEU A 243 -18.81 -5.99 -6.01
CA LEU A 243 -17.65 -6.18 -5.13
C LEU A 243 -18.02 -6.00 -3.65
N GLU A 244 -19.11 -6.65 -3.25
CA GLU A 244 -19.57 -6.65 -1.86
C GLU A 244 -18.66 -7.52 -0.99
N GLU A 245 -18.53 -7.17 0.27
CA GLU A 245 -17.73 -7.95 1.21
C GLU A 245 -18.58 -9.11 1.75
N PRO A 246 -18.14 -10.37 1.61
CA PRO A 246 -18.82 -11.50 2.26
C PRO A 246 -18.71 -11.37 3.78
N ASP A 247 -19.42 -12.23 4.51
CA ASP A 247 -19.25 -12.29 5.96
C ASP A 247 -17.80 -12.65 6.36
N GLU A 248 -17.45 -12.38 7.62
CA GLU A 248 -16.08 -12.53 8.10
C GLU A 248 -15.56 -13.98 8.00
N GLU A 249 -16.41 -14.98 8.26
CA GLU A 249 -16.02 -16.39 8.22
C GLU A 249 -15.73 -16.82 6.78
N GLU A 250 -16.60 -16.44 5.85
CA GLU A 250 -16.42 -16.70 4.43
C GLU A 250 -15.21 -15.93 3.87
N LEU A 251 -15.02 -14.66 4.24
CA LEU A 251 -13.87 -13.88 3.82
C LEU A 251 -12.55 -14.51 4.27
N LEU A 252 -12.50 -15.02 5.51
CA LEU A 252 -11.35 -15.75 6.03
C LEU A 252 -11.10 -17.06 5.27
N ALA A 253 -12.15 -17.81 4.93
CA ALA A 253 -12.03 -19.02 4.13
C ALA A 253 -11.49 -18.71 2.73
N ARG A 254 -11.97 -17.65 2.08
CA ARG A 254 -11.48 -17.18 0.77
C ARG A 254 -10.02 -16.72 0.83
N LEU A 255 -9.62 -16.01 1.89
CA LEU A 255 -8.22 -15.63 2.10
C LEU A 255 -7.29 -16.83 2.33
N ARG A 256 -7.75 -17.88 3.03
CA ARG A 256 -7.00 -19.13 3.16
C ARG A 256 -6.82 -19.81 1.81
N ALA A 257 -7.88 -19.92 1.01
CA ALA A 257 -7.80 -20.46 -0.34
C ALA A 257 -6.81 -19.64 -1.22
N LEU A 258 -6.87 -18.32 -1.11
CA LEU A 258 -5.97 -17.41 -1.81
C LEU A 258 -4.52 -17.55 -1.34
N ASN A 259 -4.29 -17.72 -0.04
CA ASN A 259 -2.98 -17.97 0.53
C ASN A 259 -2.36 -19.29 0.04
N ILE A 260 -3.18 -20.34 -0.12
CA ILE A 260 -2.76 -21.63 -0.68
C ILE A 260 -2.39 -21.47 -2.15
N TRP A 261 -3.23 -20.78 -2.92
CA TRP A 261 -2.97 -20.56 -4.34
C TRP A 261 -1.71 -19.72 -4.58
N PHE A 262 -1.46 -18.71 -3.73
CA PHE A 262 -0.27 -17.86 -3.82
C PHE A 262 1.02 -18.46 -3.28
N GLN A 263 1.03 -19.68 -2.71
CA GLN A 263 2.24 -20.30 -2.18
C GLN A 263 3.48 -20.19 -3.09
N PRO A 264 3.40 -20.36 -4.42
CA PRO A 264 4.57 -20.24 -5.30
C PRO A 264 5.23 -18.85 -5.32
N ILE A 265 4.51 -17.81 -4.90
CA ILE A 265 4.96 -16.40 -4.95
C ILE A 265 4.93 -15.71 -3.58
N LEU A 266 4.61 -16.42 -2.49
CA LEU A 266 4.66 -15.83 -1.15
C LEU A 266 6.12 -15.61 -0.71
N ALA A 267 6.41 -14.39 -0.30
CA ALA A 267 7.68 -14.04 0.30
C ALA A 267 7.74 -14.55 1.74
N GLN A 268 8.92 -15.01 2.17
CA GLN A 268 9.18 -15.18 3.59
C GLN A 268 9.22 -13.81 4.27
N LEU A 269 8.35 -13.61 5.26
CA LEU A 269 8.34 -12.40 6.06
C LEU A 269 9.35 -12.49 7.20
N ASP A 270 10.15 -11.44 7.34
CA ASP A 270 11.02 -11.27 8.50
C ASP A 270 10.20 -10.80 9.70
N LYS A 271 10.53 -11.33 10.89
CA LYS A 271 9.86 -10.92 12.12
C LYS A 271 10.12 -9.44 12.40
N PRO A 272 9.08 -8.59 12.49
CA PRO A 272 9.26 -7.21 12.89
C PRO A 272 9.82 -7.09 14.31
N MET A 273 10.57 -6.02 14.58
CA MET A 273 11.19 -5.78 15.90
C MET A 273 10.17 -5.80 17.04
N TYR A 274 8.95 -5.32 16.80
CA TYR A 274 7.92 -5.11 17.82
C TYR A 274 7.12 -6.38 18.20
N PHE A 275 7.27 -7.46 17.42
CA PHE A 275 6.60 -8.74 17.68
C PHE A 275 7.44 -9.67 18.56
N LYS A 276 6.79 -10.26 19.57
CA LYS A 276 7.32 -11.43 20.27
C LYS A 276 7.33 -12.65 19.33
N PRO A 277 8.28 -13.60 19.47
CA PRO A 277 8.35 -14.78 18.60
C PRO A 277 7.04 -15.55 18.45
N ASP A 278 6.34 -15.83 19.56
CA ASP A 278 5.08 -16.60 19.51
C ASP A 278 3.96 -15.82 18.82
N ALA A 279 3.85 -14.52 19.10
CA ALA A 279 2.88 -13.65 18.44
C ALA A 279 3.14 -13.53 16.93
N TRP A 280 4.42 -13.55 16.52
CA TRP A 280 4.78 -13.58 15.11
C TRP A 280 4.40 -14.90 14.45
N LYS A 281 4.63 -16.02 15.13
CA LYS A 281 4.22 -17.34 14.63
C LYS A 281 2.71 -17.39 14.38
N ILE A 282 1.91 -16.85 15.31
CA ILE A 282 0.45 -16.72 15.13
C ILE A 282 0.14 -15.86 13.89
N ARG A 283 0.78 -14.70 13.75
CA ARG A 283 0.57 -13.80 12.60
C ARG A 283 0.91 -14.45 11.25
N CYS A 284 2.01 -15.20 11.18
CA CYS A 284 2.40 -15.95 9.99
C CYS A 284 1.41 -17.08 9.68
N GLY A 285 0.84 -17.71 10.70
CA GLY A 285 -0.13 -18.81 10.57
C GLY A 285 -1.58 -18.36 10.37
N ARG A 286 -1.86 -17.07 10.20
CA ARG A 286 -3.25 -16.55 10.20
C ARG A 286 -4.13 -17.06 9.05
N PHE A 287 -3.51 -17.59 8.00
CA PHE A 287 -4.19 -18.20 6.84
C PHE A 287 -3.72 -19.63 6.58
N SER A 288 -3.10 -20.27 7.59
CA SER A 288 -2.64 -21.67 7.55
C SER A 288 -3.66 -22.61 8.17
#